data_AF-A0A1V2N9H4-F1
#
_entry.id   AF-A0A1V2N9H4-F1
#
_cell.length_a   1.000
_cell.length_b   1.000
_cell.length_c   1.000
_cell.angle_alpha   90.00
_cell.angle_beta   90.00
_cell.angle_gamma   90.00
#
_symmetry.space_group_name_H-M   'P 1'
#
loop_
_entity.id
_entity.type
_entity.pdbx_description
1 polymer ?
#
loop_
_entity_poly.entity_id
_entity_poly.type
_entity_poly.pdbx_seq_one_letter_code
_entity_poly.pdbx_strand_id
1 'polypeptide(L)'
;MFLKNCNKFLLRGRNIIIIISFLDSIILWYKHNNHVDFVIDSLMNLSLVLLIIICNPISNRRFFALLFIYLLIIFRFLLLIFKFIG
;
A
#
# COMPACT_ATOMS: atom_id res chain seq x y z
N MET A 1 5.89 1.40 26.89
CA MET A 1 5.06 2.58 26.55
C MET A 1 5.27 3.05 25.11
N PHE A 2 6.50 3.03 24.58
CA PHE A 2 6.84 3.44 23.20
C PHE A 2 6.06 2.67 22.11
N LEU A 3 6.03 1.34 22.18
CA LEU A 3 5.29 0.47 21.23
C LEU A 3 3.78 0.80 21.12
N LYS A 4 3.14 1.22 22.21
CA LYS A 4 1.71 1.62 22.19
C LYS A 4 1.48 2.89 21.37
N ASN A 5 2.40 3.87 21.42
CA ASN A 5 2.32 5.07 20.60
C ASN A 5 2.67 4.80 19.14
N CYS A 6 3.68 3.96 18.88
CA CYS A 6 4.02 3.54 17.52
C CYS A 6 2.87 2.79 16.84
N ASN A 7 2.15 1.92 17.56
CA ASN A 7 0.95 1.26 17.05
C ASN A 7 -0.15 2.25 16.67
N LYS A 8 -0.41 3.28 17.50
CA LYS A 8 -1.35 4.35 17.15
C LYS A 8 -0.93 5.10 15.89
N PHE A 9 0.37 5.36 15.72
CA PHE A 9 0.88 6.05 14.54
C PHE A 9 0.76 5.19 13.27
N LEU A 10 1.08 3.89 13.36
CA LEU A 10 0.92 2.93 12.25
C LEU A 10 -0.53 2.73 11.84
N LEU A 11 -1.44 2.70 12.81
CA LEU A 11 -2.88 2.65 12.55
C LEU A 11 -3.39 3.93 11.87
N ARG A 12 -2.86 5.10 12.21
CA ARG A 12 -3.15 6.35 11.50
C ARG A 12 -2.55 6.34 10.09
N GLY A 13 -1.30 5.89 9.95
CA GLY A 13 -0.61 5.74 8.67
C GLY A 13 -1.34 4.77 7.72
N ARG A 14 -2.10 3.82 8.26
CA ARG A 14 -2.93 2.89 7.49
C ARG A 14 -3.84 3.59 6.49
N ASN A 15 -4.56 4.61 6.93
CA ASN A 15 -5.50 5.32 6.08
C ASN A 15 -4.77 6.07 4.96
N ILE A 16 -3.59 6.63 5.25
CA ILE A 16 -2.75 7.30 4.25
C ILE A 16 -2.28 6.30 3.19
N ILE A 17 -1.81 5.12 3.61
CA ILE A 17 -1.36 4.06 2.69
C ILE A 17 -2.52 3.57 1.79
N ILE A 18 -3.72 3.43 2.35
CA ILE A 18 -4.91 3.05 1.58
C ILE A 18 -5.23 4.10 0.52
N ILE A 19 -5.17 5.39 0.87
CA ILE A 19 -5.37 6.49 -0.09
C ILE A 19 -4.31 6.45 -1.19
N ILE A 20 -3.03 6.23 -0.83
CA ILE A 20 -1.94 6.11 -1.80
C ILE A 20 -2.19 4.93 -2.75
N SER A 21 -2.59 3.77 -2.25
CA SER A 21 -2.89 2.59 -3.08
C SER A 21 -4.10 2.81 -4.01
N PHE A 22 -5.07 3.61 -3.59
CA PHE A 22 -6.19 4.02 -4.44
C PHE A 22 -5.73 4.93 -5.57
N LEU A 23 -4.90 5.95 -5.27
CA LEU A 23 -4.29 6.82 -6.27
C LEU A 23 -3.41 6.05 -7.26
N ASP A 24 -2.62 5.08 -6.77
CA ASP A 24 -1.80 4.19 -7.59
C ASP A 24 -2.64 3.44 -8.63
N SER A 25 -3.82 2.95 -8.22
CA SER A 25 -4.76 2.27 -9.11
C SER A 25 -5.39 3.19 -10.16
N ILE A 26 -5.64 4.46 -9.82
CA ILE A 26 -6.13 5.47 -10.79
C ILE A 26 -5.05 5.78 -11.83
N ILE A 27 -3.80 5.94 -11.41
CA ILE A 27 -2.67 6.20 -12.32
C ILE A 27 -2.44 4.99 -13.24
N LEU A 28 -2.52 3.77 -12.70
CA LEU A 28 -2.47 2.53 -13.48
C LEU A 28 -3.60 2.44 -14.51
N TRP A 29 -4.82 2.82 -14.14
CA TRP A 29 -5.96 2.86 -15.07
C TRP A 29 -5.71 3.82 -16.22
N TYR A 30 -5.16 5.00 -15.94
CA TYR A 30 -4.87 5.99 -16.97
C TYR A 30 -3.79 5.52 -17.96
N LYS A 31 -2.88 4.64 -17.53
CA LYS A 31 -1.72 4.21 -18.33
C LYS A 31 -1.97 2.97 -19.19
N HIS A 32 -2.79 2.03 -18.72
CA HIS A 32 -2.98 0.76 -19.41
C HIS A 32 -4.07 0.86 -20.49
N ASN A 33 -3.65 0.75 -21.76
CA ASN A 33 -4.57 0.53 -22.89
C ASN A 33 -5.11 -0.92 -22.94
N ASN A 34 -4.49 -1.85 -22.21
CA ASN A 34 -4.84 -3.27 -22.20
C ASN A 34 -5.57 -3.64 -20.91
N HIS A 35 -6.81 -4.11 -21.03
CA HIS A 35 -7.69 -4.35 -19.87
C HIS A 35 -7.21 -5.48 -18.94
N VAL A 36 -6.49 -6.49 -19.45
CA VAL A 36 -6.06 -7.66 -18.66
C VAL A 36 -4.95 -7.29 -17.67
N ASP A 37 -3.94 -6.55 -18.12
CA ASP A 37 -2.83 -6.11 -17.27
C ASP A 37 -3.31 -5.17 -16.17
N PHE A 38 -4.29 -4.30 -16.49
CA PHE A 38 -4.96 -3.45 -15.51
C PHE A 38 -5.69 -4.25 -14.43
N VAL A 39 -6.42 -5.29 -14.80
CA VAL A 39 -7.15 -6.14 -13.84
C VAL A 39 -6.18 -6.84 -12.89
N ILE A 40 -5.07 -7.37 -13.39
CA ILE A 40 -4.04 -8.04 -12.57
C ILE A 40 -3.40 -7.04 -11.60
N ASP A 41 -3.00 -5.86 -12.09
CA ASP A 41 -2.37 -4.82 -11.26
C ASP A 41 -3.33 -4.29 -10.18
N SER A 42 -4.61 -4.12 -10.52
CA SER A 42 -5.66 -3.69 -9.60
C SER A 42 -5.96 -4.75 -8.53
N LEU A 43 -6.03 -6.04 -8.92
CA LEU A 43 -6.16 -7.16 -7.99
C LEU A 43 -4.98 -7.23 -7.02
N MET A 44 -3.76 -6.99 -7.49
CA MET A 44 -2.58 -6.97 -6.63
C MET A 44 -2.67 -5.82 -5.61
N ASN A 45 -3.07 -4.61 -6.03
CA ASN A 45 -3.30 -3.50 -5.11
C ASN A 45 -4.42 -3.79 -4.09
N LEU A 46 -5.53 -4.37 -4.53
CA LEU A 46 -6.62 -4.77 -3.65
C LEU A 46 -6.17 -5.80 -2.61
N SER A 47 -5.36 -6.79 -3.01
CA SER A 47 -4.82 -7.79 -2.10
C SER A 47 -3.92 -7.19 -1.03
N LEU A 48 -3.09 -6.19 -1.37
CA LEU A 48 -2.22 -5.48 -0.44
C LEU A 48 -3.03 -4.65 0.56
N VAL A 49 -4.08 -3.96 0.09
CA VAL A 49 -5.01 -3.20 0.94
C VAL A 49 -5.75 -4.13 1.91
N LEU A 50 -6.26 -5.26 1.45
CA LEU A 50 -6.90 -6.27 2.30
C LEU A 50 -5.93 -6.81 3.37
N LEU A 51 -4.68 -7.11 2.98
CA LEU A 51 -3.62 -7.54 3.90
C LEU A 51 -3.38 -6.50 5.00
N ILE A 52 -3.36 -5.22 4.65
CA ILE A 52 -3.19 -4.12 5.61
C ILE A 52 -4.37 -3.99 6.57
N ILE A 53 -5.59 -4.18 6.08
CA ILE A 53 -6.80 -4.08 6.91
C ILE A 53 -6.86 -5.22 7.93
N ILE A 54 -6.55 -6.45 7.49
CA ILE A 54 -6.62 -7.66 8.32
C ILE A 54 -5.42 -7.72 9.30
N CYS A 55 -4.26 -7.25 8.88
CA CYS A 55 -3.06 -7.30 9.70
C CYS A 55 -3.11 -6.21 10.78
N ASN A 56 -3.58 -6.57 11.97
CA ASN A 56 -3.57 -5.68 13.13
C ASN A 56 -2.29 -5.95 13.95
N PRO A 57 -1.48 -4.93 14.29
CA PRO A 57 -0.18 -5.10 14.94
C PRO A 57 -0.34 -5.42 16.43
N ILE A 58 -0.79 -6.64 16.74
CA ILE A 58 -0.97 -7.17 18.10
C ILE A 58 0.38 -7.68 18.66
N SER A 59 1.33 -8.04 17.80
CA SER A 59 2.67 -8.51 18.16
C SER A 59 3.76 -7.79 17.37
N ASN A 60 4.99 -7.76 17.92
CA ASN A 60 6.14 -7.12 17.25
C ASN A 60 6.40 -7.72 15.85
N ARG A 61 6.17 -9.03 15.65
CA ARG A 61 6.32 -9.65 14.31
C ARG A 61 5.32 -9.10 13.30
N ARG A 62 4.05 -8.95 13.70
CA ARG A 62 3.00 -8.38 12.84
C ARG A 62 3.21 -6.89 12.59
N PHE A 63 3.78 -6.17 13.56
CA PHE A 63 4.20 -4.78 13.40
C PHE A 63 5.24 -4.63 12.27
N PHE A 64 6.31 -5.42 12.31
CA PHE A 64 7.34 -5.39 11.26
C PHE A 64 6.78 -5.82 9.90
N ALA A 65 5.91 -6.83 9.86
CA ALA A 65 5.24 -7.24 8.64
C ALA A 65 4.39 -6.11 8.03
N LEU A 66 3.62 -5.39 8.86
CA LEU A 66 2.82 -4.24 8.39
C LEU A 66 3.70 -3.12 7.84
N LEU A 67 4.78 -2.81 8.56
CA LEU A 67 5.73 -1.77 8.18
C LEU A 67 6.44 -2.11 6.87
N PHE A 68 6.76 -3.39 6.66
CA PHE A 68 7.33 -3.90 5.41
C PHE A 68 6.35 -3.77 4.23
N ILE A 69 5.07 -4.13 4.44
CA ILE A 69 4.03 -3.96 3.43
C ILE A 69 3.86 -2.47 3.06
N TYR A 70 3.91 -1.58 4.05
CA TYR A 70 3.82 -0.13 3.81
C TYR A 70 4.97 0.38 2.94
N LEU A 71 6.20 -0.04 3.26
CA LEU A 71 7.39 0.29 2.48
C LEU A 71 7.26 -0.18 1.02
N LEU A 72 6.77 -1.41 0.80
CA LEU A 72 6.55 -1.94 -0.55
C LEU A 72 5.56 -1.10 -1.37
N ILE A 73 4.45 -0.68 -0.77
CA ILE A 73 3.44 0.15 -1.46
C ILE A 73 4.03 1.52 -1.81
N ILE A 74 4.71 2.17 -0.86
CA ILE A 74 5.35 3.47 -1.09
C ILE A 74 6.40 3.37 -2.20
N PHE A 75 7.21 2.31 -2.18
CA PHE A 75 8.23 2.07 -3.19
C PHE A 75 7.63 1.85 -4.58
N ARG A 76 6.57 1.05 -4.70
CA ARG A 76 5.85 0.83 -5.97
C ARG A 76 5.25 2.13 -6.50
N PHE A 77 4.62 2.92 -5.64
CA PHE A 77 4.07 4.22 -6.00
C PHE A 77 5.15 5.19 -6.52
N LEU A 78 6.31 5.24 -5.84
CA LEU A 78 7.45 6.03 -6.30
C LEU A 78 7.94 5.59 -7.69
N LEU A 79 8.08 4.28 -7.93
CA LEU A 79 8.46 3.76 -9.25
C LEU A 79 7.45 4.15 -10.34
N LEU A 80 6.15 4.13 -10.01
CA LEU A 80 5.09 4.53 -10.93
C LEU A 80 5.18 6.02 -11.29
N ILE A 81 5.47 6.89 -10.30
CA ILE A 81 5.74 8.32 -10.52
C ILE A 81 6.98 8.54 -11.39
N PHE A 82 8.09 7.88 -11.09
CA PHE A 82 9.31 8.00 -11.88
C PHE A 82 9.09 7.60 -13.34
N LYS A 83 8.33 6.53 -13.59
CA LYS A 83 7.94 6.08 -14.93
C LYS A 83 6.85 6.95 -15.58
N PHE A 84 6.32 7.94 -14.88
CA PHE A 84 5.35 8.91 -15.41
C PHE A 84 6.04 10.23 -15.78
N ILE A 85 7.08 10.61 -15.03
CA ILE A 85 7.85 11.85 -15.24
C ILE A 85 8.95 11.68 -16.29
N GLY A 86 9.58 10.50 -16.37
CA GLY A 86 10.55 10.13 -17.40
C GLY A 86 9.93 9.32 -18.52
#